data_AF-A0A9P7GAL5-F1
#
_entry.id   AF-A0A9P7GAL5-F1
#
_cell.length_a   1.000
_cell.length_b   1.000
_cell.length_c   1.000
_cell.angle_alpha   90.00
_cell.angle_beta   90.00
_cell.angle_gamma   90.00
#
_symmetry.space_group_name_H-M   'P 1'
#
loop_
_entity.id
_entity.type
_entity.pdbx_description
1 polymer ?
#
loop_
_entity_poly.entity_id
_entity_poly.type
_entity_poly.pdbx_seq_one_letter_code
_entity_poly.pdbx_strand_id
1 'polypeptide(L)'
;MSSPSPSSGADSESFFANILTPGSSLNPTFIAILDGAFVLLFLVFVVLAFLTSGNVHIFILMAIEIALWTTVKWFVNELKNTPIPVEEEDKGDGESARESKKDL
;
A
#
# COMPACT_ATOMS: atom_id res chain seq x y z
N MET A 1 18.19 39.50 3.86
CA MET A 1 17.77 38.31 3.09
C MET A 1 17.27 37.30 4.09
N SER A 2 15.96 37.26 4.32
CA SER A 2 15.33 36.40 5.34
C SER A 2 14.90 35.10 4.68
N SER A 3 15.37 33.98 5.22
CA SER A 3 15.00 32.63 4.79
C SER A 3 13.50 32.39 4.94
N PRO A 4 12.82 31.71 4.00
CA PRO A 4 11.46 31.22 4.23
C PRO A 4 11.52 30.00 5.16
N SER A 5 10.77 30.07 6.26
CA SER A 5 10.53 28.95 7.17
C SER A 5 9.62 27.91 6.50
N PRO A 6 9.84 26.59 6.72
CA PRO A 6 8.97 25.56 6.17
C PRO A 6 7.64 25.53 6.93
N SER A 7 6.55 25.87 6.24
CA SER A 7 5.18 25.74 6.74
C SER A 7 4.73 24.27 6.66
N SER A 8 5.13 23.48 7.65
CA SER A 8 4.82 22.04 7.79
C SER A 8 3.34 21.70 8.03
N GLY A 9 2.42 22.68 8.01
CA GLY A 9 0.98 22.49 8.20
C GLY A 9 0.14 22.42 6.92
N ALA A 10 0.64 22.93 5.78
CA ALA A 10 -0.09 22.90 4.51
C ALA A 10 -0.03 21.51 3.84
N ASP A 11 1.04 20.77 4.12
CA ASP A 11 1.26 19.44 3.57
C ASP A 11 0.25 18.45 4.15
N SER A 12 -0.01 18.47 5.46
CA SER A 12 -0.95 17.56 6.11
C SER A 12 -2.38 17.67 5.59
N GLU A 13 -2.89 18.89 5.39
CA GLU A 13 -4.22 19.10 4.79
C GLU A 13 -4.30 18.53 3.37
N SER A 14 -3.23 18.67 2.59
CA SER A 14 -3.14 18.13 1.23
C SER A 14 -3.06 16.60 1.22
N PHE A 15 -2.42 15.99 2.22
CA PHE A 15 -2.40 14.52 2.41
C PHE A 15 -3.76 13.97 2.83
N PHE A 16 -4.48 14.63 3.73
CA PHE A 16 -5.85 14.25 4.09
C PHE A 16 -6.81 14.43 2.91
N ALA A 17 -6.70 15.54 2.16
CA ALA A 17 -7.49 15.76 0.96
C ALA A 17 -7.22 14.68 -0.11
N ASN A 18 -5.95 14.29 -0.31
CA ASN A 18 -5.58 13.19 -1.21
C ASN A 18 -6.02 11.80 -0.73
N ILE A 19 -6.14 11.57 0.59
CA ILE A 19 -6.72 10.33 1.14
C ILE A 19 -8.25 10.29 0.93
N LEU A 20 -8.92 11.44 0.94
CA LEU A 20 -10.37 11.55 0.72
C LEU A 20 -10.77 11.59 -0.77
N THR A 21 -9.81 11.74 -1.68
CA THR A 21 -10.06 11.59 -3.12
C THR A 21 -10.44 10.13 -3.44
N PRO A 22 -11.61 9.88 -4.04
CA PRO A 22 -12.03 8.52 -4.36
C PRO A 22 -11.02 7.85 -5.30
N GLY A 23 -10.49 6.68 -4.91
CA GLY A 23 -9.48 5.93 -5.66
C GLY A 23 -8.05 5.94 -5.05
N SER A 24 -7.79 6.78 -4.05
CA SER A 24 -6.49 6.84 -3.36
C SER A 24 -6.16 5.58 -2.53
N SER A 25 -7.19 4.81 -2.17
CA SER A 25 -7.07 3.55 -1.41
C SER A 25 -6.33 2.42 -2.14
N LEU A 26 -6.08 2.56 -3.44
CA LEU A 26 -5.36 1.57 -4.27
C LEU A 26 -3.87 1.94 -4.47
N ASN A 27 -3.38 3.00 -3.82
CA ASN A 27 -1.97 3.37 -3.89
C ASN A 27 -1.09 2.39 -3.09
N PRO A 28 0.01 1.86 -3.65
CA PRO A 28 0.89 0.91 -2.96
C PRO A 28 1.48 1.45 -1.65
N THR A 29 1.59 2.78 -1.51
CA THR A 29 2.04 3.45 -0.29
C THR A 29 1.04 3.24 0.86
N PHE A 30 -0.26 3.28 0.58
CA PHE A 30 -1.29 3.08 1.60
C PHE A 30 -1.25 1.66 2.19
N ILE A 31 -1.03 0.66 1.33
CA ILE A 31 -0.88 -0.74 1.76
C ILE A 31 0.37 -0.93 2.61
N ALA A 32 1.48 -0.25 2.27
CA ALA A 32 2.70 -0.28 3.09
C ALA A 32 2.49 0.36 4.47
N ILE A 33 1.73 1.47 4.54
CA ILE A 33 1.38 2.11 5.82
C ILE A 33 0.47 1.20 6.65
N LEU A 34 -0.53 0.55 6.03
CA LEU A 34 -1.40 -0.41 6.72
C LEU A 34 -0.62 -1.58 7.29
N ASP A 35 0.28 -2.17 6.50
CA ASP A 35 1.15 -3.26 6.94
C ASP A 35 2.00 -2.82 8.15
N GLY A 36 2.58 -1.63 8.09
CA GLY A 36 3.31 -1.04 9.22
C GLY A 36 2.45 -0.84 10.47
N ALA A 37 1.19 -0.41 10.32
CA ALA A 37 0.26 -0.27 11.43
C ALA A 37 -0.09 -1.61 12.08
N PHE A 38 -0.28 -2.68 11.30
CA PHE A 38 -0.51 -4.03 11.83
C PHE A 38 0.72 -4.56 12.56
N VAL A 39 1.93 -4.40 11.99
CA VAL A 39 3.17 -4.81 12.66
C VAL A 39 3.34 -4.09 14.00
N LEU A 40 3.07 -2.79 14.04
CA LEU A 40 3.14 -2.01 15.28
C LEU A 40 2.10 -2.49 16.30
N LEU A 41 0.88 -2.78 15.86
CA LEU A 41 -0.18 -3.29 16.72
C LEU A 41 0.15 -4.70 17.26
N PHE A 42 0.70 -5.58 16.42
CA PHE A 42 1.20 -6.88 16.83
C PHE A 42 2.29 -6.76 17.89
N LEU A 43 3.25 -5.84 17.69
CA LEU A 43 4.30 -5.56 18.69
C LEU A 43 3.68 -5.13 20.02
N VAL A 44 2.68 -4.25 20.01
CA VAL A 44 1.95 -3.85 21.23
C VAL A 44 1.30 -5.06 21.90
N PHE A 45 0.69 -5.98 21.14
CA PHE A 45 0.14 -7.23 21.70
C PHE A 45 1.21 -8.15 22.27
N VAL A 46 2.40 -8.25 21.67
CA VAL A 46 3.52 -9.03 22.23
C VAL A 46 3.98 -8.44 23.56
N VAL A 47 4.11 -7.11 23.65
CA VAL A 47 4.48 -6.43 24.90
C VAL A 47 3.40 -6.64 25.98
N LEU A 48 2.13 -6.50 25.62
CA LEU A 48 1.00 -6.74 26.51
C LEU A 48 0.91 -8.21 26.96
N ALA A 49 1.18 -9.17 26.07
CA ALA A 49 1.21 -10.59 26.40
C ALA A 49 2.21 -10.88 27.51
N PHE A 50 3.39 -10.24 27.44
CA PHE A 50 4.43 -10.34 28.47
C PHE A 50 4.01 -9.67 29.78
N LEU A 51 3.49 -8.44 29.72
CA LEU A 51 3.05 -7.69 30.92
C LEU A 51 1.87 -8.35 31.66
N THR A 52 0.95 -8.95 30.91
CA THR A 52 -0.29 -9.52 31.45
C THR A 52 -0.13 -10.98 31.92
N SER A 53 1.09 -11.55 31.87
CA SER A 53 1.34 -12.94 32.31
C SER A 53 0.55 -13.99 31.50
N GLY A 54 0.40 -13.76 30.19
CA GLY A 54 -0.15 -14.78 29.28
C GLY A 54 -1.64 -15.06 29.41
N ASN A 55 -2.48 -14.03 29.59
CA ASN A 55 -3.93 -14.19 29.62
C ASN A 55 -4.48 -14.57 28.22
N VAL A 56 -5.37 -15.57 28.17
CA VAL A 56 -6.01 -16.09 26.94
C VAL A 56 -6.62 -15.00 26.05
N HIS A 57 -7.06 -13.90 26.66
CA HIS A 57 -7.59 -12.73 25.96
C HIS A 57 -6.59 -12.16 24.94
N ILE A 58 -5.29 -12.11 25.27
CA ILE A 58 -4.27 -11.55 24.38
C ILE A 58 -4.03 -12.46 23.17
N PHE A 59 -4.12 -13.78 23.34
CA PHE A 59 -4.03 -14.72 22.22
C PHE A 59 -5.19 -14.57 21.24
N ILE A 60 -6.41 -14.31 21.73
CA ILE A 60 -7.58 -14.06 20.88
C ILE A 60 -7.39 -12.75 20.10
N LEU A 61 -6.91 -11.69 20.75
CA LEU A 61 -6.62 -10.41 20.09
C LEU A 61 -5.56 -10.55 19.00
N MET A 62 -4.52 -11.35 19.25
CA MET A 62 -3.48 -11.67 18.27
C MET A 62 -4.03 -12.47 17.07
N ALA A 63 -4.90 -13.46 17.32
CA ALA A 63 -5.52 -14.22 16.24
C ALA A 63 -6.44 -13.35 15.35
N ILE A 64 -7.21 -12.44 15.96
CA ILE A 64 -8.07 -11.51 15.23
C ILE A 64 -7.25 -10.53 14.40
N GLU A 65 -6.11 -10.05 14.92
CA GLU A 65 -5.19 -9.19 14.19
C GLU A 65 -4.61 -9.87 12.94
N ILE A 66 -4.12 -11.11 13.05
CA ILE A 66 -3.64 -11.89 11.89
C ILE A 66 -4.76 -12.13 10.88
N ALA A 67 -5.97 -12.46 11.34
CA ALA A 67 -7.13 -12.68 10.48
C ALA A 67 -7.49 -11.41 9.70
N LEU A 68 -7.43 -10.24 10.36
CA LEU A 68 -7.70 -8.95 9.77
C LEU A 68 -6.61 -8.58 8.75
N TRP A 69 -5.32 -8.75 9.08
CA TRP A 69 -4.21 -8.53 8.14
C TRP A 69 -4.33 -9.39 6.88
N THR A 70 -4.66 -10.68 7.05
CA THR A 70 -4.86 -11.63 5.94
C THR A 70 -6.03 -11.19 5.05
N THR A 71 -7.14 -10.77 5.65
CA THR A 71 -8.33 -10.30 4.92
C THR A 71 -8.04 -9.05 4.10
N VAL A 72 -7.28 -8.10 4.66
CA VAL A 72 -6.85 -6.89 3.92
C VAL A 72 -5.96 -7.27 2.74
N LYS A 73 -4.97 -8.14 2.94
CA LYS A 73 -4.07 -8.61 1.88
C LYS A 73 -4.84 -9.30 0.75
N TRP A 74 -5.82 -10.13 1.11
CA TRP A 74 -6.71 -10.77 0.15
C TRP A 74 -7.58 -9.75 -0.59
N PHE A 75 -8.18 -8.78 0.11
CA PHE A 75 -9.00 -7.72 -0.49
C PHE A 75 -8.21 -6.87 -1.50
N VAL A 76 -6.96 -6.50 -1.17
CA VAL A 76 -6.09 -5.76 -2.10
C VAL A 76 -5.75 -6.58 -3.33
N ASN A 77 -5.47 -7.87 -3.16
CA ASN A 77 -5.23 -8.78 -4.28
C ASN A 77 -6.47 -8.90 -5.17
N GLU A 78 -7.66 -8.99 -4.57
CA GLU A 78 -8.93 -9.04 -5.30
C GLU A 78 -9.20 -7.77 -6.10
N LEU A 79 -8.92 -6.59 -5.52
CA LEU A 79 -9.01 -5.31 -6.23
C LEU A 79 -8.08 -5.24 -7.44
N LYS A 80 -6.87 -5.82 -7.35
CA LYS A 80 -5.93 -5.89 -8.48
C LYS A 80 -6.36 -6.87 -9.58
N ASN A 81 -7.12 -7.90 -9.22
CA ASN A 81 -7.61 -8.92 -10.15
C ASN A 81 -8.96 -8.55 -10.79
N THR A 82 -9.59 -7.46 -10.36
CA THR A 82 -10.76 -6.94 -11.06
C THR A 82 -10.24 -6.28 -12.35
N PRO A 83 -10.59 -6.78 -13.54
CA PRO A 83 -10.16 -6.16 -14.79
C PRO A 83 -10.77 -4.77 -14.88
N ILE A 84 -9.97 -3.75 -14.59
CA ILE A 84 -10.20 -2.43 -15.18
C ILE A 84 -10.13 -2.70 -16.69
N PRO A 85 -11.16 -2.34 -17.49
CA PRO A 85 -11.04 -2.32 -18.93
C PRO A 85 -9.89 -1.36 -19.26
N VAL A 86 -8.69 -1.91 -19.34
CA VAL A 86 -7.59 -1.28 -20.05
C VAL A 86 -8.03 -1.40 -21.50
N GLU A 87 -8.57 -0.31 -22.04
CA GLU A 87 -8.43 -0.09 -23.46
C GLU A 87 -6.94 -0.23 -23.74
N GLU A 88 -6.62 -1.31 -24.44
CA GLU A 88 -5.28 -1.55 -24.93
C GLU A 88 -4.92 -0.42 -25.88
N GLU A 89 -4.21 0.60 -25.39
CA GLU A 89 -3.35 1.38 -26.26
C GLU A 89 -2.15 0.52 -26.63
N ASP A 90 -2.38 -0.27 -27.68
CA ASP A 90 -1.41 -0.57 -28.73
C ASP A 90 -0.49 0.62 -29.00
N LYS A 91 0.80 0.47 -28.68
CA LYS A 91 1.90 1.06 -29.45
C LYS A 91 3.27 0.58 -29.01
N GLY A 92 4.04 0.10 -29.99
CA GLY A 92 5.50 0.12 -29.91
C GLY A 92 6.16 -1.25 -29.85
N ASP A 93 5.69 -2.16 -30.69
CA ASP A 93 6.53 -3.02 -31.51
C ASP A 93 8.03 -2.64 -31.49
N GLY A 94 8.82 -3.53 -30.89
CA GLY A 94 10.23 -3.62 -31.19
C GLY A 94 10.44 -4.09 -32.62
N GLU A 95 10.75 -3.17 -33.52
CA GLU A 95 11.42 -3.47 -34.79
C GLU A 95 12.67 -2.59 -34.94
N SER A 96 13.69 -2.92 -34.17
CA SER A 96 15.08 -2.58 -34.46
C SER A 96 15.82 -3.89 -34.64
N ALA A 97 15.84 -4.40 -35.88
CA ALA A 97 16.84 -5.27 -36.49
C ALA A 97 16.23 -6.15 -37.60
N ARG A 98 16.09 -5.61 -38.82
CA ARG A 98 16.23 -6.36 -40.10
C ARG A 98 16.07 -5.47 -41.34
N GLU A 99 16.80 -4.36 -41.42
CA GLU A 99 17.07 -3.69 -42.71
C GLU A 99 18.59 -3.55 -42.90
N SER A 100 19.24 -4.69 -43.12
CA SER A 100 20.56 -4.74 -43.75
C SER A 100 20.72 -6.13 -44.37
N LYS A 101 21.01 -6.15 -45.68
CA LYS A 101 20.97 -7.28 -46.63
C LYS A 101 19.66 -7.43 -47.41
N LYS A 102 19.39 -6.51 -48.34
CA LYS A 102 18.77 -6.86 -49.63
C LYS A 102 18.95 -5.78 -50.70
N ASP A 103 20.15 -5.23 -50.81
CA ASP A 103 20.58 -4.56 -52.04
C ASP A 103 21.70 -5.43 -52.63
N LEU A 104 21.29 -6.22 -53.62
CA LEU A 104 22.12 -6.99 -54.54
C LEU A 104 22.39 -6.11 -55.76
#